data_AF-A0A2A3ACN3-F1
#
_entry.id   AF-A0A2A3ACN3-F1
#
_cell.length_a   1.000
_cell.length_b   1.000
_cell.length_c   1.000
_cell.angle_alpha   90.00
_cell.angle_beta   90.00
_cell.angle_gamma   90.00
#
_symmetry.space_group_name_H-M   'P 1'
#
loop_
_entity.id
_entity.type
_entity.pdbx_description
1 polymer ?
#
loop_
_entity_poly.entity_id
_entity_poly.type
_entity_poly.pdbx_seq_one_letter_code
_entity_poly.pdbx_strand_id
1 'polypeptide(L)'
;MMGTLWPEGSGGTEVMLNCLDAVGGLLVAVVSAAPVDRVGWHPYGNPDRSALTAMGIVELVLHTYDILSAHGIDYRGLVNPVSSGLGRIFPRATRSNDPWQDLLTATGRTSETRGIRWRWDSSSKPADTLGP
;
A
#
# COMPACT_ATOMS: atom_id res chain seq x y z
N MET A 1 -13.48 -31.04 -6.33
CA MET A 1 -13.15 -29.80 -5.62
C MET A 1 -11.93 -29.21 -6.30
N MET A 2 -12.12 -28.34 -7.30
CA MET A 2 -11.06 -27.55 -7.94
C MET A 2 -10.80 -26.37 -7.01
N GLY A 3 -9.76 -26.48 -6.18
CA GLY A 3 -9.51 -25.59 -5.06
C GLY A 3 -8.03 -25.27 -4.92
N THR A 4 -7.33 -25.08 -6.03
CA THR A 4 -5.96 -24.55 -5.99
C THR A 4 -6.05 -23.05 -6.21
N LEU A 5 -5.55 -22.28 -5.24
CA LEU A 5 -5.41 -20.82 -5.31
C LEU A 5 -4.27 -20.50 -6.31
N TRP A 6 -4.51 -20.72 -7.60
CA TRP A 6 -3.54 -20.54 -8.67
C TRP A 6 -4.14 -19.62 -9.73
N PRO A 7 -3.40 -18.60 -10.23
CA PRO A 7 -3.91 -17.65 -11.22
C PRO A 7 -3.89 -18.27 -12.62
N GLU A 8 -4.69 -19.33 -12.84
CA GLU A 8 -4.97 -19.88 -14.17
C GLU A 8 -6.17 -19.19 -14.82
N GLY A 9 -6.19 -19.16 -16.15
CA GLY A 9 -7.19 -18.42 -16.93
C GLY A 9 -8.64 -18.90 -16.74
N SER A 10 -8.87 -20.15 -16.32
CA SER A 10 -10.19 -20.65 -15.96
C SER A 10 -10.44 -20.50 -14.45
N GLY A 11 -11.02 -19.37 -14.03
CA GLY A 11 -11.52 -19.14 -12.67
C GLY A 11 -10.45 -18.75 -11.63
N GLY A 12 -9.17 -19.03 -11.87
CA GLY A 12 -8.08 -18.71 -10.95
C GLY A 12 -7.92 -17.22 -10.67
N THR A 13 -7.94 -16.38 -11.71
CA THR A 13 -7.87 -14.92 -11.56
C THR A 13 -9.04 -14.36 -10.75
N GLU A 14 -10.27 -14.83 -11.00
CA GLU A 14 -11.45 -14.37 -10.25
C GLU A 14 -11.35 -14.73 -8.77
N VAL A 15 -10.91 -15.96 -8.44
CA VAL A 15 -10.66 -16.38 -7.05
C VAL A 15 -9.62 -15.48 -6.38
N MET A 16 -8.53 -15.14 -7.08
CA MET A 16 -7.50 -14.25 -6.53
C MET A 16 -8.03 -12.84 -6.26
N LEU A 17 -8.87 -12.30 -7.14
CA LEU A 17 -9.51 -11.00 -6.94
C LEU A 17 -10.49 -11.04 -5.75
N ASN A 18 -11.28 -12.11 -5.62
CA ASN A 18 -12.17 -12.30 -4.47
C ASN A 18 -11.37 -12.40 -3.15
N CYS A 19 -10.22 -13.07 -3.16
CA CYS A 19 -9.33 -13.11 -2.01
C CYS A 19 -8.77 -11.73 -1.67
N LEU A 20 -8.39 -10.94 -2.68
CA LEU A 20 -7.89 -9.58 -2.50
C LEU A 20 -8.96 -8.68 -1.86
N ASP A 21 -10.19 -8.75 -2.35
CA ASP A 21 -11.34 -8.03 -1.80
C ASP A 21 -11.62 -8.44 -0.34
N ALA A 22 -11.58 -9.75 -0.05
CA ALA A 22 -11.79 -10.25 1.31
C ALA A 22 -10.69 -9.78 2.29
N VAL A 23 -9.41 -9.81 1.88
CA VAL A 23 -8.28 -9.33 2.69
C VAL A 23 -8.34 -7.80 2.87
N GLY A 24 -8.72 -7.07 1.83
CA GLY A 24 -8.97 -5.63 1.92
C GLY A 24 -10.09 -5.29 2.92
N GLY A 25 -11.21 -6.02 2.84
CA GLY A 25 -12.32 -5.91 3.80
C GLY A 25 -11.90 -6.23 5.24
N LEU A 26 -11.06 -7.25 5.44
CA LEU A 26 -10.50 -7.57 6.76
C LEU A 26 -9.62 -6.44 7.29
N LEU A 27 -8.74 -5.86 6.46
CA LEU A 27 -7.93 -4.70 6.86
C LEU A 27 -8.82 -3.54 7.31
N VAL A 28 -9.85 -3.21 6.52
CA VAL A 28 -10.83 -2.16 6.87
C VAL A 28 -11.48 -2.46 8.21
N ALA A 29 -12.00 -3.67 8.41
CA ALA A 29 -12.64 -4.06 9.66
C ALA A 29 -11.70 -3.91 10.87
N VAL A 30 -10.45 -4.36 10.74
CA VAL A 30 -9.44 -4.27 11.80
C VAL A 30 -9.11 -2.81 12.14
N VAL A 31 -8.79 -1.97 11.15
CA VAL A 31 -8.40 -0.58 11.41
C VAL A 31 -9.59 0.28 11.88
N SER A 32 -10.82 -0.05 11.48
CA SER A 32 -12.02 0.64 11.95
C SER A 32 -12.38 0.27 13.39
N ALA A 33 -12.19 -0.99 13.79
CA ALA A 33 -12.57 -1.47 15.13
C ALA A 33 -11.46 -1.33 16.18
N ALA A 34 -10.20 -1.22 15.77
CA ALA A 34 -9.08 -1.14 16.71
C ALA A 34 -9.17 0.12 17.62
N PRO A 35 -8.98 -0.03 18.94
CA PRO A 35 -8.84 1.10 19.85
C PRO A 35 -7.66 2.00 19.46
N VAL A 36 -7.76 3.29 19.78
CA VAL A 36 -6.80 4.32 19.32
C VAL A 36 -5.39 4.16 19.90
N ASP A 37 -5.28 3.51 21.06
CA ASP A 37 -4.05 3.25 21.80
C ASP A 37 -3.35 1.95 21.37
N ARG A 38 -3.95 1.19 20.44
CA ARG A 38 -3.38 -0.06 19.93
C ARG A 38 -2.53 0.18 18.70
N VAL A 39 -1.38 -0.51 18.69
CA VAL A 39 -0.43 -0.53 17.59
C VAL A 39 -0.20 -1.97 17.13
N GLY A 40 0.03 -2.14 15.83
CA GLY A 40 0.50 -3.39 15.26
C GLY A 40 1.99 -3.59 15.43
N TRP A 41 2.51 -4.66 14.83
CA TRP A 41 3.95 -4.93 14.73
C TRP A 41 4.39 -4.92 13.27
N HIS A 42 5.51 -4.26 12.98
CA HIS A 42 6.18 -4.28 11.68
C HIS A 42 7.71 -4.21 11.88
N PRO A 43 8.55 -4.83 11.02
CA PRO A 43 10.01 -4.76 11.17
C PRO A 43 10.60 -3.35 11.20
N TYR A 44 9.88 -2.34 10.70
CA TYR A 44 10.31 -0.94 10.70
C TYR A 44 9.58 -0.04 11.73
N GLY A 45 8.80 -0.61 12.65
CA GLY A 45 8.11 0.13 13.71
C GLY A 45 6.80 -0.53 14.15
N ASN A 46 6.13 0.06 15.15
CA ASN A 46 4.82 -0.40 15.60
C ASN A 46 3.74 0.52 15.02
N PRO A 47 3.09 0.15 13.90
CA PRO A 47 2.17 1.05 13.21
C PRO A 47 0.86 1.23 13.97
N ASP A 48 0.41 2.47 14.07
CA ASP A 48 -0.98 2.78 14.41
C ASP A 48 -1.93 2.45 13.24
N ARG A 49 -3.22 2.66 13.45
CA ARG A 49 -4.28 2.44 12.45
C ARG A 49 -4.00 3.16 11.13
N SER A 50 -3.52 4.41 11.18
CA SER A 50 -3.24 5.21 9.98
C SER A 50 -2.02 4.70 9.21
N ALA A 51 -0.97 4.23 9.90
CA ALA A 51 0.17 3.58 9.25
C ALA A 51 -0.22 2.25 8.61
N LEU A 52 -0.99 1.41 9.30
CA LEU A 52 -1.46 0.12 8.75
C LEU A 52 -2.32 0.33 7.50
N THR A 53 -3.26 1.28 7.53
CA THR A 53 -4.06 1.64 6.36
C THR A 53 -3.19 2.13 5.21
N ALA A 54 -2.24 3.02 5.48
CA ALA A 54 -1.33 3.53 4.46
C ALA A 54 -0.45 2.43 3.85
N MET A 55 0.05 1.49 4.67
CA MET A 55 0.84 0.33 4.20
C MET A 55 0.00 -0.56 3.28
N GLY A 56 -1.23 -0.91 3.70
CA GLY A 56 -2.12 -1.73 2.86
C GLY A 56 -2.46 -1.08 1.52
N ILE A 57 -2.75 0.23 1.53
CA ILE A 57 -3.01 1.00 0.30
C ILE A 57 -1.77 1.01 -0.60
N VAL A 58 -0.60 1.33 -0.06
CA VAL A 58 0.65 1.43 -0.82
C VAL A 58 1.04 0.08 -1.42
N GLU A 59 0.93 -1.02 -0.68
CA GLU A 59 1.23 -2.34 -1.22
C GLU A 59 0.28 -2.73 -2.34
N LEU A 60 -1.01 -2.49 -2.16
CA LEU A 60 -2.00 -2.78 -3.20
C LEU A 60 -1.68 -2.03 -4.50
N VAL A 61 -1.47 -0.72 -4.43
CA VAL A 61 -1.27 0.09 -5.65
C VAL A 61 0.09 -0.16 -6.30
N LEU A 62 1.16 -0.34 -5.51
CA LEU A 62 2.50 -0.55 -6.06
C LEU A 62 2.63 -1.93 -6.69
N HIS A 63 2.09 -2.98 -6.06
CA HIS A 63 2.16 -4.31 -6.65
C HIS A 63 1.18 -4.50 -7.80
N THR A 64 0.06 -3.79 -7.82
CA THR A 64 -0.78 -3.70 -9.03
C THR A 64 0.02 -3.08 -10.19
N TYR A 65 0.76 -1.99 -9.92
CA TYR A 65 1.67 -1.40 -10.92
C TYR A 65 2.75 -2.38 -11.37
N ASP A 66 3.40 -3.08 -10.45
CA ASP A 66 4.48 -4.03 -10.76
C ASP A 66 3.97 -5.16 -11.68
N ILE A 67 2.81 -5.73 -11.37
CA ILE A 67 2.17 -6.80 -12.14
C ILE A 67 1.80 -6.29 -13.54
N LEU A 68 1.03 -5.19 -13.62
CA LEU A 68 0.52 -4.69 -14.89
C LEU A 68 1.64 -4.18 -15.81
N SER A 69 2.65 -3.52 -15.24
CA SER A 69 3.82 -3.04 -15.99
C SER A 69 4.65 -4.19 -16.56
N ALA A 70 4.76 -5.33 -15.86
CA ALA A 70 5.42 -6.52 -16.40
C ALA A 70 4.71 -7.09 -17.64
N HIS A 71 3.42 -6.78 -17.81
CA HIS A 71 2.62 -7.13 -18.98
C HIS A 71 2.46 -5.99 -20.00
N GLY A 72 3.15 -4.86 -19.82
CA GLY A 72 3.03 -3.69 -20.70
C GLY A 72 1.67 -3.00 -20.62
N ILE A 73 0.95 -3.17 -19.51
CA ILE A 73 -0.35 -2.53 -19.26
C ILE A 73 -0.12 -1.30 -18.38
N ASP A 74 -0.52 -0.13 -18.88
CA ASP A 74 -0.43 1.11 -18.13
C ASP A 74 -1.39 1.09 -16.93
N TYR A 75 -0.87 1.47 -15.76
CA TYR A 75 -1.63 1.59 -14.54
C TYR A 75 -1.20 2.80 -13.73
N ARG A 76 -2.19 3.46 -13.12
CA ARG A 76 -1.97 4.61 -12.24
C ARG A 76 -2.91 4.53 -11.04
N GLY A 77 -2.34 4.67 -9.85
CA GLY A 77 -3.10 4.73 -8.61
C GLY A 77 -3.93 6.02 -8.49
N LEU A 78 -5.04 5.94 -7.77
CA LEU A 78 -5.90 7.10 -7.48
C LEU A 78 -5.15 8.14 -6.63
N VAL A 79 -5.30 9.41 -6.98
CA VAL A 79 -4.54 10.53 -6.38
C VAL A 79 -4.67 10.58 -4.86
N ASN A 80 -5.89 10.47 -4.31
CA ASN A 80 -6.11 10.63 -2.87
C ASN A 80 -5.45 9.51 -2.05
N PRO A 81 -5.71 8.20 -2.30
CA PRO A 81 -5.03 7.13 -1.57
C PRO A 81 -3.50 7.18 -1.69
N VAL A 82 -2.99 7.48 -2.88
CA VAL A 82 -1.54 7.58 -3.14
C VAL A 82 -0.94 8.73 -2.33
N SER A 83 -1.54 9.92 -2.39
CA SER A 83 -1.05 11.09 -1.67
C SER A 83 -1.07 10.88 -0.15
N SER A 84 -2.17 10.35 0.39
CA SER A 84 -2.31 10.02 1.81
C SER A 84 -1.31 8.96 2.27
N GLY A 85 -1.16 7.87 1.51
CA GLY A 85 -0.19 6.82 1.81
C GLY A 85 1.24 7.35 1.78
N LEU A 86 1.63 8.03 0.71
CA LEU A 86 2.94 8.66 0.57
C LEU A 86 3.22 9.63 1.72
N GLY A 87 2.27 10.50 2.05
CA GLY A 87 2.36 11.43 3.18
C GLY A 87 2.55 10.73 4.53
N ARG A 88 1.89 9.58 4.74
CA ARG A 88 1.89 8.88 6.02
C ARG A 88 3.16 8.06 6.27
N ILE A 89 3.62 7.29 5.29
CA ILE A 89 4.67 6.27 5.48
C ILE A 89 5.97 6.54 4.71
N PHE A 90 6.03 7.60 3.89
CA PHE A 90 7.26 8.11 3.29
C PHE A 90 7.46 9.61 3.58
N PRO A 91 7.59 10.01 4.85
CA PRO A 91 7.65 11.43 5.22
C PRO A 91 8.87 12.17 4.65
N ARG A 92 9.91 11.43 4.22
CA ARG A 92 11.14 11.98 3.62
C ARG A 92 11.17 11.91 2.09
N ALA A 93 10.10 11.44 1.45
CA ALA A 93 10.01 11.45 0.00
C ALA A 93 9.92 12.88 -0.54
N THR A 94 10.68 13.17 -1.60
CA THR A 94 10.54 14.39 -2.40
C THR A 94 9.09 14.50 -2.91
N ARG A 95 8.55 15.72 -2.91
CA ARG A 95 7.17 16.00 -3.33
C ARG A 95 7.13 16.88 -4.56
N SER A 96 6.26 16.55 -5.48
CA SER A 96 5.90 17.32 -6.67
C SER A 96 4.39 17.51 -6.74
N ASN A 97 3.88 17.95 -7.90
CA ASN A 97 2.44 17.97 -8.18
C ASN A 97 1.90 16.62 -8.65
N ASP A 98 2.75 15.58 -8.73
CA ASP A 98 2.36 14.21 -9.09
C ASP A 98 2.72 13.23 -7.95
N PRO A 99 1.80 12.99 -6.99
CA PRO A 99 2.06 12.08 -5.88
C PRO A 99 2.25 10.61 -6.32
N TRP A 100 1.78 10.23 -7.52
CA TRP A 100 2.03 8.90 -8.06
C TRP A 100 3.48 8.74 -8.49
N GLN A 101 4.02 9.71 -9.22
CA GLN A 101 5.43 9.70 -9.59
C GLN A 101 6.35 9.84 -8.37
N ASP A 102 5.95 10.65 -7.39
CA ASP A 102 6.69 10.75 -6.13
C ASP A 102 6.75 9.41 -5.39
N LEU A 103 5.66 8.64 -5.37
CA LEU A 103 5.61 7.30 -4.75
C LEU A 103 6.46 6.28 -5.51
N LEU A 104 6.40 6.27 -6.84
CA LEU A 104 7.26 5.40 -7.64
C LEU A 104 8.74 5.72 -7.42
N THR A 105 9.08 7.01 -7.36
CA THR A 105 10.44 7.50 -7.07
C THR A 105 10.90 7.07 -5.68
N ALA A 106 10.07 7.29 -4.65
CA ALA A 106 10.37 6.96 -3.26
C ALA A 106 10.58 5.45 -3.03
N THR A 107 10.07 4.61 -3.93
CA THR A 107 10.12 3.16 -3.81
C THR A 107 10.95 2.47 -4.89
N GLY A 108 11.78 3.23 -5.62
CA GLY A 108 12.75 2.68 -6.56
C GLY A 108 12.16 2.11 -7.85
N ARG A 109 10.98 2.59 -8.26
CA ARG A 109 10.24 2.10 -9.44
C ARG A 109 10.38 2.99 -10.66
N THR A 110 11.13 4.09 -10.58
CA THR A 110 11.54 4.89 -11.75
C THR A 110 12.90 4.44 -12.28
N SER A 111 13.26 4.86 -13.49
CA SER A 111 14.58 4.60 -14.07
C SER A 111 15.71 5.14 -13.21
N GLU A 112 15.54 6.33 -12.63
CA GLU A 112 16.56 7.06 -11.86
C GLU A 112 16.74 6.50 -10.45
N THR A 113 15.71 5.84 -9.92
CA THR A 113 15.68 5.33 -8.55
C THR A 113 15.76 3.81 -8.47
N ARG A 114 15.82 3.12 -9.62
CA ARG A 114 15.91 1.66 -9.65
C ARG A 114 17.11 1.16 -8.84
N GLY A 115 16.87 0.27 -7.90
CA GLY A 115 17.90 -0.34 -7.05
C GLY A 115 18.23 0.43 -5.77
N ILE A 116 17.58 1.56 -5.50
CA ILE A 116 17.69 2.19 -4.17
C ILE A 116 17.13 1.28 -3.09
N ARG A 117 17.70 1.36 -1.90
CA ARG A 117 17.04 0.82 -0.71
C ARG A 117 16.04 1.85 -0.21
N TRP A 118 14.83 1.40 0.07
CA TRP A 118 13.79 2.19 0.69
C TRP A 118 13.21 1.43 1.90
N ARG A 119 12.53 2.16 2.77
CA ARG A 119 11.77 1.58 3.89
C ARG A 119 10.60 2.48 4.24
N TRP A 120 9.56 1.90 4.81
CA TRP A 120 8.46 2.65 5.40
C TRP A 120 8.87 3.30 6.73
N ASP A 121 8.23 4.42 7.04
CA ASP A 121 8.09 4.92 8.40
C ASP A 121 6.82 4.32 9.03
N SER A 122 6.98 3.19 9.71
CA SER A 122 5.91 2.48 10.41
C SER A 122 5.76 2.93 11.86
N SER A 123 6.35 4.06 12.28
CA SER A 123 6.17 4.56 13.63
C SER A 123 4.72 4.98 13.89
N SER A 124 4.22 4.68 15.08
CA SER A 124 2.96 5.23 15.58
C SER A 124 3.10 6.75 15.75
N LYS A 125 2.10 7.49 15.29
CA LYS A 125 1.99 8.93 15.50
C LYS A 125 0.95 9.21 16.58
N PRO A 126 1.18 10.19 17.48
CA PRO A 126 0.17 10.61 18.45
C PRO A 126 -1.12 11.03 17.74
N ALA A 127 -2.27 10.73 18.34
CA ALA A 127 -3.59 11.06 17.77
C ALA A 127 -3.70 12.56 17.41
N ASP A 128 -3.03 13.44 18.16
CA ASP A 128 -3.07 14.91 18.00
C ASP A 128 -2.22 15.43 16.83
N THR A 129 -1.48 14.56 16.12
CA THR A 129 -0.64 14.94 14.96
C THR A 129 -1.26 14.58 13.61
N LEU A 130 -2.42 13.93 13.62
CA LEU A 130 -3.25 13.79 12.43
C LEU A 130 -4.08 15.07 12.37
N GLY A 131 -3.83 15.92 11.38
CA GLY A 131 -4.67 17.10 11.12
C GLY A 131 -6.15 16.70 10.96
N PRO A 132 -7.07 17.68 10.98
CA PRO A 132 -8.50 17.42 10.83
C PRO A 132 -8.82 16.55 9.61
#